data_AF-A0A0K2RPB6-F1
#
_entry.id   AF-A0A0K2RPB6-F1
#
_cell.length_a   1.000
_cell.length_b   1.000
_cell.length_c   1.000
_cell.angle_alpha   90.00
_cell.angle_beta   90.00
_cell.angle_gamma   90.00
#
_symmetry.space_group_name_H-M   'P 1'
#
loop_
_entity.id
_entity.type
_entity.pdbx_description
1 polymer ?
#
loop_
_entity_poly.entity_id
_entity_poly.type
_entity_poly.pdbx_seq_one_letter_code
_entity_poly.pdbx_strand_id
1 'polypeptide(L)'
;MKTRRTAVTDLYYFDKGICWLCQGPVDLELRGLDPRSSEIDHVIPVSTGGLDVWGNVSLSHRACNILKSDRAADQFTPAEYRANLERMVFRSTHPDLWLHMIICRRETELKEVSRELLGTRLEQKRLEEARLRADKPRLRSLQDQIDDLNVRARQAKAYIRMHRRAGRASSVPIRSRPASMLGYWCSYAWSRRAWLVTLYCVCFRSIGVVSLFLAEHIARSESDIVK
;
A
#
# COMPACT_ATOMS: atom_id res chain seq x y z
N MET A 1 33.12 27.74 -3.08
CA MET A 1 32.23 26.67 -3.56
C MET A 1 31.19 26.40 -2.47
N LYS A 2 29.89 26.56 -2.75
CA LYS A 2 28.85 26.29 -1.74
C LYS A 2 28.86 24.79 -1.40
N THR A 3 28.69 24.46 -0.13
CA THR A 3 28.48 23.07 0.28
C THR A 3 27.07 22.61 -0.10
N ARG A 4 26.86 21.30 -0.24
CA ARG A 4 25.52 20.74 -0.50
C ARG A 4 24.50 21.18 0.57
N ARG A 5 24.90 21.31 1.83
CA ARG A 5 24.02 21.80 2.91
C ARG A 5 23.59 23.25 2.71
N THR A 6 24.53 24.14 2.41
CA THR A 6 24.19 25.55 2.15
C THR A 6 23.26 25.70 0.94
N ALA A 7 23.44 24.86 -0.09
CA ALA A 7 22.56 24.88 -1.26
C ALA A 7 21.13 24.40 -0.95
N VAL A 8 20.95 23.41 -0.07
CA VAL A 8 19.61 22.97 0.35
C VAL A 8 18.87 24.08 1.11
N THR A 9 19.56 24.78 2.03
CA THR A 9 18.96 25.89 2.78
C THR A 9 18.56 27.04 1.86
N ASP A 10 19.40 27.38 0.88
CA ASP A 10 19.08 28.41 -0.11
C ASP A 10 17.84 28.02 -0.95
N LEU A 11 17.78 26.77 -1.43
CA LEU A 11 16.61 26.23 -2.14
C LEU A 11 15.37 26.23 -1.26
N TYR A 12 15.51 25.91 0.02
CA TYR A 12 14.40 25.94 0.96
C TYR A 12 13.75 27.32 1.02
N TYR A 13 14.53 28.40 1.12
CA TYR A 13 13.97 29.75 1.13
C TYR A 13 13.41 30.16 -0.24
N PHE A 14 14.05 29.74 -1.33
CA PHE A 14 13.59 30.03 -2.69
C PHE A 14 12.25 29.36 -3.01
N ASP A 15 12.12 28.07 -2.70
CA ASP A 15 10.92 27.25 -2.93
C ASP A 15 9.90 27.36 -1.77
N LYS A 16 10.12 28.29 -0.83
CA LYS A 16 9.24 28.55 0.33
C LYS A 16 9.01 27.32 1.21
N GLY A 17 10.00 26.42 1.26
CA GLY A 17 9.95 25.18 2.02
C GLY A 17 8.96 24.15 1.47
N ILE A 18 8.50 24.32 0.23
CA ILE A 18 7.54 23.41 -0.40
C ILE A 18 8.27 22.47 -1.36
N CYS A 19 7.97 21.18 -1.23
CA CYS A 19 8.45 20.16 -2.16
C CYS A 19 7.77 20.35 -3.51
N TRP A 20 8.55 20.57 -4.57
CA TRP A 20 8.01 20.84 -5.91
C TRP A 20 7.25 19.64 -6.54
N LEU A 21 7.53 18.42 -6.07
CA LEU A 21 6.88 17.19 -6.55
C LEU A 21 5.53 16.93 -5.87
N CYS A 22 5.51 16.90 -4.54
CA CYS A 22 4.33 16.52 -3.77
C CYS A 22 3.50 17.72 -3.28
N GLN A 23 4.04 18.94 -3.42
CA GLN A 23 3.45 20.20 -2.96
C GLN A 23 3.22 20.26 -1.45
N GLY A 24 3.97 19.46 -0.68
CA GLY A 24 3.93 19.42 0.78
C GLY A 24 5.13 20.12 1.43
N PRO A 25 5.01 20.51 2.71
CA PRO A 25 6.10 21.17 3.44
C PRO A 25 7.27 20.22 3.67
N VAL A 26 8.48 20.76 3.55
CA VAL A 26 9.75 20.07 3.84
C VAL A 26 10.25 20.53 5.20
N ASP A 27 10.81 19.63 6.00
CA ASP A 27 11.40 19.95 7.30
C ASP A 27 12.93 19.88 7.18
N LEU A 28 13.63 20.97 7.50
CA LEU A 28 15.08 21.05 7.47
C LEU A 28 15.76 20.37 8.67
N GLU A 29 15.02 20.12 9.75
CA GLU A 29 15.53 19.41 10.92
C GLU A 29 15.69 17.91 10.64
N LEU A 30 14.93 17.37 9.68
CA LEU A 30 15.02 15.98 9.27
C LEU A 30 16.26 15.74 8.40
N ARG A 31 17.05 14.73 8.78
CA ARG A 31 18.35 14.42 8.15
C ARG A 31 18.52 12.94 7.87
N GLY A 32 19.48 12.63 6.99
CA GLY A 32 19.94 11.28 6.74
C GLY A 32 18.98 10.45 5.89
N LEU A 33 18.53 9.31 6.41
CA LEU A 33 17.70 8.35 5.68
C LEU A 33 16.19 8.57 5.89
N ASP A 34 15.80 9.62 6.60
CA ASP A 34 14.38 9.93 6.81
C ASP A 34 13.68 10.18 5.46
N PRO A 35 12.54 9.53 5.17
CA PRO A 35 11.78 9.77 3.94
C PRO A 35 11.42 11.24 3.68
N ARG A 36 11.21 12.04 4.74
CA ARG A 36 10.85 13.46 4.69
C ARG A 36 12.06 14.40 4.73
N SER A 37 13.30 13.89 4.79
CA SER A 37 14.47 14.76 4.77
C SER A 37 14.54 15.57 3.47
N SER A 38 15.04 16.80 3.57
CA SER A 38 15.26 17.68 2.42
C SER A 38 16.36 17.17 1.49
N GLU A 39 16.11 17.18 0.19
CA GLU A 39 17.08 16.88 -0.86
C GLU A 39 16.96 17.85 -2.04
N ILE A 40 18.09 18.03 -2.74
CA ILE A 40 18.15 18.74 -4.02
C ILE A 40 17.80 17.72 -5.11
N ASP A 41 16.72 17.97 -5.85
CA ASP A 41 16.32 17.17 -7.00
C ASP A 41 16.50 17.97 -8.29
N HIS A 42 16.94 17.29 -9.34
CA HIS A 42 17.07 17.87 -10.67
C HIS A 42 15.72 17.78 -11.39
N VAL A 43 15.17 18.92 -11.83
CA VAL A 43 13.88 18.98 -12.51
C VAL A 43 13.91 18.11 -13.77
N ILE A 44 14.93 18.31 -14.61
CA ILE A 44 15.33 17.42 -15.68
C ILE A 44 16.50 16.57 -15.17
N PRO A 45 16.35 15.24 -15.09
CA PRO A 45 17.43 14.35 -14.66
C PRO A 45 18.71 14.53 -15.48
N VAL A 46 19.86 14.48 -14.83
CA VAL A 46 21.16 14.59 -15.51
C VAL A 46 21.36 13.44 -16.52
N SER A 47 20.84 12.25 -16.20
CA SER A 47 20.88 11.08 -17.09
C SER A 47 20.14 11.28 -18.41
N THR A 48 19.15 12.18 -18.46
CA THR A 48 18.37 12.50 -19.66
C THR A 48 18.81 13.81 -20.32
N GLY A 49 19.98 14.35 -19.94
CA GLY A 49 20.56 15.56 -20.52
C GLY A 49 20.29 16.85 -19.72
N GLY A 50 19.75 16.75 -18.51
CA GLY A 50 19.61 17.90 -17.60
C GLY A 50 20.96 18.44 -17.13
N LEU A 51 21.07 19.77 -17.04
CA LEU A 51 22.27 20.43 -16.53
C LEU A 51 22.26 20.52 -15.01
N ASP A 52 23.43 20.40 -14.36
CA ASP A 52 23.58 20.62 -12.92
C ASP A 52 23.74 22.13 -12.62
N VAL A 53 22.65 22.87 -12.78
CA VAL A 53 22.61 24.34 -12.62
C VAL A 53 21.43 24.74 -11.73
N TRP A 54 21.53 25.92 -11.10
CA TRP A 54 20.48 26.47 -10.23
C TRP A 54 19.09 26.53 -10.87
N GLY A 55 19.01 26.75 -12.19
CA GLY A 55 17.74 26.78 -12.92
C GLY A 55 17.10 25.40 -13.18
N ASN A 56 17.80 24.30 -12.88
CA ASN A 56 17.33 22.93 -13.08
C ASN A 56 17.29 22.13 -11.76
N VAL A 57 17.40 22.79 -10.62
CA VAL A 57 17.32 22.13 -9.30
C VAL A 57 16.20 22.73 -8.47
N SER A 58 15.55 21.90 -7.68
CA SER A 58 14.45 22.30 -6.81
C SER A 58 14.41 21.46 -5.53
N LEU A 59 13.78 21.99 -4.49
CA LEU A 59 13.64 21.36 -3.18
C LEU A 59 12.66 20.18 -3.22
N SER A 60 13.10 19.01 -2.77
CA SER A 60 12.25 17.82 -2.68
C SER A 60 12.39 17.10 -1.35
N HIS A 61 11.40 16.27 -0.99
CA HIS A 61 11.61 15.23 0.01
C HIS A 61 12.44 14.10 -0.61
N ARG A 62 13.31 13.49 0.20
CA ARG A 62 14.10 12.32 -0.18
C ARG A 62 13.25 11.19 -0.79
N ALA A 63 12.11 10.85 -0.19
CA ALA A 63 11.24 9.80 -0.73
C ALA A 63 10.57 10.19 -2.05
N CYS A 64 10.26 11.47 -2.25
CA CYS A 64 9.71 11.97 -3.51
C CYS A 64 10.77 11.93 -4.62
N ASN A 65 11.99 12.36 -4.31
CA ASN A 65 13.14 12.29 -5.19
C ASN A 65 13.43 10.84 -5.63
N ILE A 66 13.47 9.90 -4.67
CA ILE A 66 13.63 8.46 -4.94
C ILE A 66 12.49 7.92 -5.81
N LEU A 67 11.24 8.35 -5.58
CA LEU A 67 10.12 7.92 -6.39
C LEU A 67 10.25 8.43 -7.83
N LYS A 68 10.60 9.70 -8.03
CA LYS A 68 10.82 10.26 -9.36
C LYS A 68 11.99 9.57 -10.07
N SER A 69 13.12 9.38 -9.39
CA SER A 69 14.33 8.79 -9.97
C SER A 69 14.78 9.59 -11.20
N ASP A 70 15.05 8.92 -12.31
CA ASP A 70 15.48 9.41 -13.62
C ASP A 70 14.31 9.70 -14.57
N ARG A 71 13.09 9.75 -14.03
CA ARG A 71 11.86 9.91 -14.81
C ARG A 71 11.40 11.36 -14.79
N ALA A 72 10.56 11.70 -15.75
CA ALA A 72 9.94 13.02 -15.82
C ALA A 72 8.97 13.22 -14.63
N ALA A 73 8.85 14.46 -14.17
CA ALA A 73 8.07 14.79 -12.98
C ALA A 73 6.56 14.60 -13.16
N ASP A 74 6.08 14.68 -14.40
CA ASP A 74 4.69 14.52 -14.81
C ASP A 74 4.18 13.07 -14.75
N GLN A 75 5.07 12.10 -14.50
CA GLN A 75 4.68 10.70 -14.38
C GLN A 75 3.77 10.44 -13.17
N PHE A 76 3.86 11.27 -12.13
CA PHE A 76 3.08 11.11 -10.91
C PHE A 76 2.40 12.42 -10.52
N THR A 77 1.17 12.30 -10.06
CA THR A 77 0.44 13.42 -9.48
C THR A 77 1.00 13.78 -8.09
N PRO A 78 0.84 15.02 -7.63
CA PRO A 78 1.22 15.40 -6.27
C PRO A 78 0.57 14.53 -5.18
N ALA A 79 -0.62 13.99 -5.43
CA ALA A 79 -1.30 13.07 -4.52
C ALA A 79 -0.58 11.71 -4.40
N GLU A 80 -0.08 11.17 -5.51
CA GLU A 80 0.67 9.92 -5.52
C GLU A 80 2.01 10.05 -4.81
N TYR A 81 2.71 11.18 -4.99
CA TYR A 81 3.91 11.47 -4.22
C TYR A 81 3.64 11.51 -2.71
N ARG A 82 2.56 12.20 -2.29
CA ARG A 82 2.14 12.24 -0.88
C ARG A 82 1.83 10.86 -0.33
N ALA A 83 1.05 10.06 -1.06
CA ALA A 83 0.71 8.70 -0.65
C ALA A 83 1.96 7.79 -0.51
N ASN A 84 2.92 7.90 -1.44
CA ASN A 84 4.18 7.16 -1.32
C ASN A 84 5.02 7.64 -0.13
N LEU A 85 5.11 8.96 0.07
CA LEU A 85 5.83 9.54 1.20
C LEU A 85 5.26 9.02 2.53
N GLU A 86 3.94 9.05 2.71
CA GLU A 86 3.26 8.51 3.89
C GLU A 86 3.56 7.02 4.10
N ARG A 87 3.52 6.22 3.03
CA ARG A 87 3.86 4.79 3.09
C ARG A 87 5.31 4.55 3.50
N MET A 88 6.24 5.34 2.97
CA MET A 88 7.66 5.22 3.32
C MET A 88 7.93 5.63 4.76
N VAL A 89 7.32 6.72 5.21
CA VAL A 89 7.40 7.16 6.61
C VAL A 89 6.91 6.06 7.53
N PHE A 90 5.73 5.50 7.26
CA PHE A 90 5.18 4.41 8.07
C PHE A 90 6.10 3.19 8.11
N ARG A 91 6.69 2.83 6.97
CA ARG A 91 7.69 1.75 6.89
C ARG A 91 8.92 2.04 7.75
N SER A 92 9.41 3.28 7.77
CA SER A 92 10.60 3.64 8.55
C SER A 92 10.32 3.77 10.06
N THR A 93 9.15 4.29 10.45
CA THR A 93 8.81 4.51 11.86
C THR A 93 8.25 3.25 12.53
N HIS A 94 7.56 2.39 11.78
CA HIS A 94 6.92 1.18 12.29
C HIS A 94 7.27 -0.05 11.41
N PRO A 95 8.56 -0.43 11.32
CA PRO A 95 9.01 -1.48 10.40
C PRO A 95 8.35 -2.83 10.66
N ASP A 96 8.20 -3.22 11.92
CA ASP A 96 7.56 -4.51 12.30
C ASP A 96 6.07 -4.52 11.95
N LEU A 97 5.37 -3.42 12.21
CA LEU A 97 3.94 -3.30 11.91
C LEU A 97 3.69 -3.26 10.40
N TRP A 98 4.53 -2.53 9.65
CA TRP A 98 4.48 -2.51 8.20
C TRP A 98 4.72 -3.90 7.61
N LEU A 99 5.72 -4.63 8.11
CA LEU A 99 5.98 -6.00 7.69
C LEU A 99 4.78 -6.92 8.01
N HIS A 100 4.20 -6.78 9.21
CA HIS A 100 3.01 -7.51 9.61
C HIS A 100 1.83 -7.24 8.68
N MET A 101 1.55 -5.98 8.35
CA MET A 101 0.47 -5.61 7.43
C MET A 101 0.68 -6.22 6.04
N ILE A 102 1.90 -6.24 5.52
CA ILE A 102 2.16 -6.87 4.21
C ILE A 102 1.95 -8.38 4.28
N ILE A 103 2.43 -9.04 5.34
CA ILE A 103 2.22 -10.48 5.54
C ILE A 103 0.71 -10.79 5.59
N CYS A 104 -0.05 -10.05 6.39
CA CYS A 104 -1.51 -10.21 6.48
C CYS A 104 -2.20 -10.01 5.13
N ARG A 105 -1.79 -8.99 4.36
CA ARG A 105 -2.32 -8.77 3.00
C ARG A 105 -2.04 -9.95 2.08
N ARG A 106 -0.81 -10.49 2.10
CA ARG A 106 -0.45 -11.67 1.29
C ARG A 106 -1.18 -12.94 1.73
N GLU A 107 -1.50 -13.07 3.01
CA GLU A 107 -2.32 -14.18 3.51
C GLU A 107 -3.77 -14.09 3.02
N THR A 108 -4.34 -12.90 2.99
CA THR A 108 -5.69 -12.66 2.42
C THR A 108 -5.70 -12.96 0.92
N GLU A 109 -4.72 -12.44 0.17
CA GLU A 109 -4.55 -12.73 -1.25
C GLU A 109 -4.43 -14.24 -1.51
N LEU A 110 -3.66 -14.96 -0.68
CA LEU A 110 -3.52 -16.41 -0.82
C LEU A 110 -4.86 -17.13 -0.58
N LYS A 111 -5.69 -16.67 0.36
CA LYS A 111 -7.04 -17.23 0.58
C LYS A 111 -7.97 -16.97 -0.59
N GLU A 112 -7.89 -15.79 -1.22
CA GLU A 112 -8.64 -15.46 -2.43
C GLU A 112 -8.23 -16.34 -3.60
N VAL A 113 -6.94 -16.40 -3.91
CA VAL A 113 -6.40 -17.25 -4.98
C VAL A 113 -6.74 -18.72 -4.75
N SER A 114 -6.71 -19.19 -3.50
CA SER A 114 -7.08 -20.58 -3.19
C SER A 114 -8.56 -20.88 -3.45
N ARG A 115 -9.46 -19.91 -3.19
CA ARG A 115 -10.89 -20.04 -3.52
C ARG A 115 -11.13 -20.05 -5.02
N GLU A 116 -10.49 -19.13 -5.73
CA GLU A 116 -10.59 -19.01 -7.19
C GLU A 116 -10.10 -20.28 -7.88
N LEU A 117 -8.92 -20.77 -7.49
CA LEU A 117 -8.32 -21.99 -8.03
C LEU A 117 -9.18 -23.24 -7.80
N LEU A 118 -9.87 -23.33 -6.66
CA LEU A 118 -10.85 -24.39 -6.43
C LEU A 118 -12.01 -24.29 -7.43
N GLY A 119 -12.54 -23.08 -7.64
CA GLY A 119 -13.62 -22.82 -8.61
C GLY A 119 -13.23 -23.20 -10.04
N THR A 120 -12.07 -22.72 -10.51
CA THR A 120 -11.59 -22.98 -11.89
C THR A 120 -11.35 -24.47 -12.13
N ARG A 121 -10.79 -25.20 -11.15
CA ARG A 121 -10.59 -26.65 -11.26
C ARG A 121 -11.90 -27.43 -11.31
N LEU A 122 -12.91 -27.01 -10.55
CA LEU A 122 -14.24 -27.63 -10.61
C LEU A 122 -14.89 -27.40 -11.97
N GLU A 123 -14.76 -26.19 -12.52
CA GLU A 123 -15.27 -25.87 -13.86
C GLU A 123 -14.57 -26.67 -14.97
N GLN A 124 -13.24 -26.75 -14.92
CA GLN A 124 -12.46 -27.58 -15.85
C GLN A 124 -12.93 -29.03 -15.80
N LYS A 125 -13.05 -29.61 -14.60
CA LYS A 125 -13.53 -30.98 -14.40
C LYS A 125 -14.92 -31.19 -14.97
N ARG A 126 -15.86 -30.25 -14.75
CA ARG A 126 -17.22 -30.32 -15.30
C ARG A 126 -17.22 -30.38 -16.83
N LEU A 127 -16.40 -29.55 -17.48
CA LEU A 127 -16.30 -29.53 -18.94
C LEU A 127 -15.63 -30.80 -19.50
N GLU A 128 -14.62 -31.33 -18.81
CA GLU A 128 -13.99 -32.61 -19.17
C GLU A 128 -14.98 -33.78 -19.05
N GLU A 129 -15.76 -33.84 -17.96
CA GLU A 129 -16.79 -34.85 -17.73
C GLU A 129 -17.94 -34.77 -18.74
N ALA A 130 -18.30 -33.57 -19.19
CA ALA A 130 -19.32 -33.36 -20.21
C ALA A 130 -18.92 -33.90 -21.61
N ARG A 131 -17.67 -34.37 -21.80
CA ARG A 131 -17.13 -34.94 -23.05
C ARG A 131 -17.38 -34.06 -24.29
N LEU A 132 -17.55 -32.75 -24.09
CA LEU A 132 -17.79 -31.78 -25.15
C LEU A 132 -16.52 -31.61 -25.99
N ARG A 133 -16.43 -32.35 -27.10
CA ARG A 133 -15.31 -32.23 -28.07
C ARG A 133 -15.19 -30.81 -28.65
N ALA A 134 -16.25 -29.98 -28.57
CA ALA A 134 -16.30 -28.62 -29.08
C ALA A 134 -15.60 -27.57 -28.19
N ASP A 135 -15.41 -27.83 -26.88
CA ASP A 135 -14.95 -26.81 -25.92
C ASP A 135 -13.44 -26.83 -25.63
N LYS A 136 -12.63 -27.48 -26.48
CA LYS A 136 -11.15 -27.51 -26.34
C LYS A 136 -10.50 -26.12 -26.13
N PRO A 137 -10.95 -25.04 -26.81
CA PRO A 137 -10.42 -23.70 -26.54
C PRO A 137 -10.70 -23.23 -25.10
N ARG A 138 -11.89 -23.52 -24.57
CA ARG A 138 -12.29 -23.16 -23.20
C ARG A 138 -11.50 -23.94 -22.16
N LEU A 139 -11.27 -25.23 -22.38
CA LEU A 139 -10.40 -26.06 -21.51
C LEU A 139 -8.96 -25.53 -21.44
N ARG A 140 -8.39 -25.11 -22.58
CA ARG A 140 -7.07 -24.47 -22.61
C ARG A 140 -7.06 -23.16 -21.82
N SER A 141 -8.07 -22.31 -22.03
CA SER A 141 -8.20 -21.05 -21.30
C SER A 141 -8.30 -21.26 -19.78
N LEU A 142 -9.05 -22.27 -19.31
CA LEU A 142 -9.12 -22.61 -17.89
C LEU A 142 -7.80 -23.16 -17.34
N GLN A 143 -7.08 -23.95 -18.13
CA GLN A 143 -5.75 -24.44 -17.76
C GLN A 143 -4.76 -23.28 -17.61
N ASP A 144 -4.75 -22.34 -18.55
CA ASP A 144 -3.91 -21.13 -18.49
C ASP A 144 -4.23 -20.30 -17.23
N GLN A 145 -5.52 -20.16 -16.89
CA GLN A 145 -5.95 -19.49 -15.65
C GLN A 145 -5.44 -20.23 -14.41
N ILE A 146 -5.51 -21.57 -14.38
CA ILE A 146 -5.00 -22.37 -13.27
C ILE A 146 -3.50 -22.16 -13.11
N ASP A 147 -2.75 -22.12 -14.20
CA ASP A 147 -1.31 -21.93 -14.18
C ASP A 147 -0.92 -20.53 -13.68
N ASP A 148 -1.62 -19.48 -14.09
CA ASP A 148 -1.47 -18.13 -13.53
C ASP A 148 -1.75 -18.11 -12.01
N LEU A 149 -2.88 -18.67 -11.59
CA LEU A 149 -3.27 -18.73 -10.18
C LEU A 149 -2.26 -19.52 -9.35
N ASN A 150 -1.69 -20.60 -9.89
CA ASN A 150 -0.62 -21.37 -9.25
C ASN A 150 0.66 -20.53 -9.10
N VAL A 151 1.02 -19.72 -10.09
CA VAL A 151 2.17 -18.80 -9.99
C VAL A 151 1.93 -17.78 -8.87
N ARG A 152 0.77 -17.10 -8.87
CA ARG A 152 0.40 -16.12 -7.83
C ARG A 152 0.40 -16.74 -6.44
N ALA A 153 -0.17 -17.94 -6.28
CA ALA A 153 -0.17 -18.67 -5.02
C ALA A 153 1.25 -19.03 -4.54
N ARG A 154 2.13 -19.46 -5.45
CA ARG A 154 3.54 -19.77 -5.13
C ARG A 154 4.29 -18.52 -4.67
N GLN A 155 4.11 -17.40 -5.36
CA GLN A 155 4.73 -16.12 -5.00
C GLN A 155 4.28 -15.64 -3.61
N ALA A 156 2.97 -15.65 -3.34
CA ALA A 156 2.43 -15.26 -2.03
C ALA A 156 2.94 -16.18 -0.90
N LYS A 157 2.93 -17.51 -1.11
CA LYS A 157 3.48 -18.48 -0.15
C LYS A 157 4.97 -18.27 0.12
N ALA A 158 5.76 -18.03 -0.92
CA ALA A 158 7.20 -17.79 -0.80
C ALA A 158 7.48 -16.53 0.03
N TYR A 159 6.75 -15.44 -0.25
CA TYR A 159 6.86 -14.19 0.51
C TYR A 159 6.55 -14.38 2.01
N ILE A 160 5.39 -14.99 2.31
CA ILE A 160 4.97 -15.27 3.69
C ILE A 160 6.01 -16.13 4.42
N ARG A 161 6.53 -17.18 3.75
CA ARG A 161 7.52 -18.10 4.33
C ARG A 161 8.83 -17.39 4.65
N MET A 162 9.34 -16.57 3.74
CA MET A 162 10.59 -15.83 3.89
C MET A 162 10.52 -14.91 5.12
N HIS A 163 9.42 -14.18 5.29
CA HIS A 163 9.33 -13.16 6.33
C HIS A 163 8.88 -13.71 7.71
N ARG A 164 8.12 -14.81 7.75
CA ARG A 164 7.86 -15.53 9.02
C ARG A 164 9.10 -16.28 9.56
N ARG A 165 10.14 -16.49 8.75
CA ARG A 165 11.45 -17.00 9.21
C ARG A 165 12.33 -15.88 9.73
N ALA A 166 12.39 -14.76 9.01
CA ALA A 166 13.11 -13.56 9.44
C ALA A 166 12.61 -13.03 10.80
N GLY A 167 11.30 -12.96 11.02
CA GLY A 167 10.71 -12.54 12.30
C GLY A 167 10.98 -13.46 13.50
N ARG A 168 11.51 -14.67 13.28
CA ARG A 168 12.01 -15.58 14.34
C ARG A 168 13.51 -15.42 14.61
N ALA A 169 14.26 -14.89 13.65
CA ALA A 169 15.68 -14.61 13.78
C ALA A 169 15.95 -13.20 14.33
N SER A 170 15.02 -12.25 14.12
CA SER A 170 15.13 -10.87 14.58
C SER A 170 14.58 -10.61 15.98
N SER A 171 14.19 -11.65 16.73
CA SER A 171 13.91 -11.52 18.18
C SER A 171 15.21 -11.37 18.97
N VAL A 172 15.98 -10.34 18.64
CA VAL A 172 16.99 -9.76 19.52
C VAL A 172 16.22 -8.84 20.47
N PRO A 173 16.44 -8.91 21.79
CA PRO A 173 15.69 -8.08 22.74
C PRO A 173 15.88 -6.61 22.39
N ILE A 174 14.78 -5.86 22.28
CA ILE A 174 14.80 -4.40 22.16
C ILE A 174 15.46 -3.86 23.44
N ARG A 175 16.75 -3.56 23.38
CA ARG A 175 17.49 -2.94 24.49
C ARG A 175 17.04 -1.48 24.58
N SER A 176 16.13 -1.23 25.53
CA SER A 176 15.83 0.03 26.22
C SER A 176 16.24 1.34 25.51
N ARG A 177 15.29 2.03 24.90
CA ARG A 177 15.32 3.49 24.70
C ARG A 177 14.45 4.17 25.77
N PRO A 178 14.84 5.35 26.26
CA PRO A 178 14.37 5.88 27.54
C PRO A 178 12.87 6.18 27.59
N ALA A 179 12.32 5.96 28.78
CA ALA A 179 10.93 6.14 29.14
C ALA A 179 10.52 7.63 29.18
N SER A 180 10.14 8.20 28.03
CA SER A 180 9.43 9.49 28.00
C SER A 180 8.27 9.55 27.00
N MET A 181 7.71 8.40 26.62
CA MET A 181 6.40 8.31 25.96
C MET A 181 5.57 7.18 26.59
N LEU A 182 5.21 7.36 27.86
CA LEU A 182 4.09 6.66 28.48
C LEU A 182 2.80 7.18 27.84
N GLY A 183 2.26 6.43 26.88
CA GLY A 183 0.97 6.76 26.27
C GLY A 183 0.41 5.82 25.21
N TYR A 184 1.23 5.01 24.53
CA TYR A 184 0.73 4.21 23.39
C TYR A 184 1.23 2.76 23.31
N TRP A 185 1.71 2.20 24.42
CA TRP A 185 2.22 0.82 24.46
C TRP A 185 1.49 -0.03 25.49
N CYS A 186 0.23 -0.35 25.20
CA CYS A 186 -0.45 -1.49 25.80
C CYS A 186 -1.43 -2.07 24.78
N SER A 187 -1.02 -3.11 24.04
CA SER A 187 -1.90 -4.19 23.54
C SER A 187 -1.22 -5.19 22.59
N TYR A 188 -0.03 -4.93 22.04
CA TYR A 188 0.63 -5.89 21.14
C TYR A 188 1.72 -6.71 21.84
N ALA A 189 1.38 -7.32 22.98
CA ALA A 189 2.18 -8.37 23.59
C ALA A 189 1.44 -9.70 23.47
N TRP A 190 1.94 -10.53 22.55
CA TRP A 190 1.97 -11.99 22.66
C TRP A 190 0.76 -12.70 23.30
N SER A 191 -0.09 -13.29 22.46
CA SER A 191 -0.76 -14.55 22.82
C SER A 191 -0.85 -15.48 21.61
N ARG A 192 0.08 -16.44 21.57
CA ARG A 192 -0.17 -17.70 20.86
C ARG A 192 -1.30 -18.40 21.60
N ARG A 193 -2.37 -18.75 20.86
CA ARG A 193 -3.56 -19.51 21.28
C ARG A 193 -4.60 -18.75 22.12
N ALA A 194 -5.61 -18.32 21.36
CA ALA A 194 -7.00 -18.74 21.51
C ALA A 194 -7.96 -17.90 22.38
N TRP A 195 -9.18 -17.81 21.84
CA TRP A 195 -10.47 -17.48 22.45
C TRP A 195 -10.82 -16.00 22.75
N LEU A 196 -11.73 -15.50 21.89
CA LEU A 196 -12.89 -14.63 22.16
C LEU A 196 -12.71 -13.18 22.66
N VAL A 197 -13.25 -12.27 21.84
CA VAL A 197 -14.08 -11.08 22.19
C VAL A 197 -13.30 -9.97 22.94
N THR A 198 -13.08 -8.79 22.37
CA THR A 198 -14.08 -7.71 22.25
C THR A 198 -13.49 -6.57 21.40
N LEU A 199 -14.34 -5.80 20.71
CA LEU A 199 -14.06 -4.56 19.96
C LEU A 199 -13.51 -4.69 18.53
N TYR A 200 -14.31 -5.29 17.64
CA TYR A 200 -14.53 -4.77 16.28
C TYR A 200 -15.88 -5.30 15.76
N CYS A 201 -16.96 -4.99 16.50
CA CYS A 201 -18.36 -5.33 16.15
C CYS A 201 -19.30 -4.11 16.17
N VAL A 202 -18.80 -2.88 16.02
CA VAL A 202 -19.68 -1.72 15.80
C VAL A 202 -19.32 -1.10 14.45
N CYS A 203 -19.89 -1.67 13.37
CA CYS A 203 -20.33 -0.91 12.19
C CYS A 203 -20.92 -1.74 11.02
N PHE A 204 -20.99 -3.07 11.05
CA PHE A 204 -21.44 -3.83 9.87
C PHE A 204 -22.58 -4.84 10.08
N ARG A 205 -23.51 -4.55 11.00
CA ARG A 205 -24.74 -5.35 11.13
C ARG A 205 -25.96 -4.55 11.60
N SER A 206 -26.29 -3.50 10.86
CA SER A 206 -27.57 -2.76 11.01
C SER A 206 -28.18 -2.33 9.66
N ILE A 207 -28.09 -3.16 8.62
CA ILE A 207 -28.90 -2.99 7.39
C ILE A 207 -29.74 -4.24 7.20
N GLY A 208 -30.71 -4.41 8.09
CA GLY A 208 -31.63 -5.55 8.07
C GLY A 208 -33.03 -5.26 8.63
N VAL A 209 -33.38 -4.02 8.98
CA VAL A 209 -34.73 -3.66 9.46
C VAL A 209 -35.22 -2.29 8.93
N VAL A 210 -34.66 -1.77 7.84
CA VAL A 210 -35.21 -0.58 7.14
C VAL A 210 -35.56 -0.92 5.68
N SER A 211 -36.16 -2.09 5.48
CA SER A 211 -36.64 -2.52 4.16
C SER A 211 -38.15 -2.81 4.11
N LEU A 212 -38.89 -2.49 5.18
CA LEU A 212 -40.36 -2.57 5.19
C LEU A 212 -41.06 -1.22 5.38
N PHE A 213 -40.34 -0.14 5.71
CA PHE A 213 -40.93 1.22 5.83
C PHE A 213 -40.61 2.15 4.64
N LEU A 214 -39.59 1.85 3.83
CA LEU A 214 -39.28 2.65 2.63
C LEU A 214 -40.05 2.17 1.38
N ALA A 215 -40.48 0.91 1.36
CA ALA A 215 -41.28 0.35 0.27
C ALA A 215 -42.73 0.89 0.27
N GLU A 216 -43.27 1.24 1.44
CA GLU A 216 -44.63 1.79 1.56
C GLU A 216 -44.70 3.30 1.28
N HIS A 217 -43.58 4.02 1.39
CA HIS A 217 -43.52 5.45 1.08
C HIS A 217 -43.31 5.73 -0.43
N ILE A 218 -42.59 4.86 -1.13
CA ILE A 218 -42.39 4.96 -2.59
C ILE A 218 -43.67 4.55 -3.35
N ALA A 219 -44.42 3.55 -2.85
CA ALA A 219 -45.69 3.14 -3.45
C ALA A 219 -46.82 4.18 -3.31
N ARG A 220 -46.72 5.13 -2.37
CA ARG A 220 -47.70 6.24 -2.23
C ARG A 220 -47.30 7.49 -3.01
N SER A 221 -46.02 7.68 -3.36
CA SER A 221 -45.59 8.81 -4.18
C SER A 221 -45.78 8.59 -5.69
N GLU A 222 -45.94 7.35 -6.14
CA GLU A 222 -46.19 7.04 -7.57
C GLU A 222 -47.68 7.10 -7.96
N SER A 223 -48.62 7.12 -7.01
CA SER A 223 -50.06 7.30 -7.30
C SER A 223 -50.49 8.76 -7.51
N ASP A 224 -49.62 9.74 -7.24
CA ASP A 224 -49.90 11.17 -7.39
C ASP A 224 -49.24 11.81 -8.63
N ILE A 225 -48.64 11.01 -9.52
CA ILE A 225 -47.99 11.49 -10.76
C ILE A 225 -48.71 11.01 -12.05
N VAL A 226 -49.79 10.25 -11.92
CA VAL A 226 -50.69 9.93 -13.07
C VAL A 226 -52.10 10.45 -12.77
N LYS A 227 -52.27 11.78 -12.83
CA LYS A 227 -53.50 12.49 -13.21
C LYS A 227 -53.13 13.82 -13.85
#